data_AF-A0A2S6Q7K2-F1
#
_entry.id   AF-A0A2S6Q7K2-F1
#
_cell.length_a   1.000
_cell.length_b   1.000
_cell.length_c   1.000
_cell.angle_alpha   90.00
_cell.angle_beta   90.00
_cell.angle_gamma   90.00
#
_symmetry.space_group_name_H-M   'P 1'
#
loop_
_entity.id
_entity.type
_entity.pdbx_description
1 polymer ?
#
loop_
_entity_poly.entity_id
_entity_poly.type
_entity_poly.pdbx_seq_one_letter_code
_entity_poly.pdbx_strand_id
1 'polypeptide(L)'
;MNDMIEFKKWMELSTDLSEKSMKNYAGGVKKIEADLLELDLTNQNLFEITSPDDLTHLKSQYFQISENKELDERGKGMYSAAFNKLIEFRTDQGSTPLSDEGIVYILSNPAMPGLVKIGKTNNLQNRLNSLFSTGVPIPFRCVYAKRVKNYSKVESKLHNGLRSMRENPNREFFRIAEDEVINFLEMVEGEDITPREDRFEDKEDEVAFERATRIGQRFNFEMVGIKIGSMLHFIRDENITCKVISKNKVEFEGSEHSLSSAGLIATNRFGFNWKSVAGPLNWKFEGEILDERRKRYESGDE
;
A
#
# COMPACT_ATOMS: atom_id res chain seq x y z
N MET A 1 17.51 -10.27 -23.58
CA MET A 1 17.91 -10.40 -22.15
C MET A 1 17.43 -9.23 -21.30
N ASN A 2 17.29 -8.03 -21.87
CA ASN A 2 16.79 -6.83 -21.17
C ASN A 2 15.27 -6.88 -20.90
N ASP A 3 14.45 -7.38 -21.83
CA ASP A 3 12.98 -7.34 -21.72
C ASP A 3 12.41 -8.21 -20.59
N MET A 4 13.01 -9.36 -20.29
CA MET A 4 12.60 -10.19 -19.15
C MET A 4 12.91 -9.50 -17.81
N ILE A 5 13.96 -8.68 -17.75
CA ILE A 5 14.29 -7.89 -16.56
C ILE A 5 13.26 -6.77 -16.42
N GLU A 6 12.94 -6.08 -17.52
CA GLU A 6 11.92 -5.02 -17.54
C GLU A 6 10.53 -5.56 -17.18
N PHE A 7 10.14 -6.73 -17.69
CA PHE A 7 8.88 -7.38 -17.36
C PHE A 7 8.77 -7.73 -15.87
N LYS A 8 9.84 -8.25 -15.28
CA LYS A 8 9.90 -8.52 -13.84
C LYS A 8 9.80 -7.24 -13.02
N LYS A 9 10.53 -6.19 -13.43
CA LYS A 9 10.53 -4.89 -12.77
C LYS A 9 9.14 -4.24 -12.86
N TRP A 10 8.48 -4.35 -14.01
CA TRP A 10 7.10 -3.92 -14.18
C TRP A 10 6.14 -4.68 -13.28
N MET A 11 6.21 -6.02 -13.22
CA MET A 11 5.35 -6.79 -12.31
C MET A 11 5.54 -6.36 -10.84
N GLU A 12 6.79 -6.10 -10.43
CA GLU A 12 7.13 -5.64 -9.09
C GLU A 12 6.54 -4.26 -8.76
N LEU A 13 6.48 -3.35 -9.75
CA LEU A 13 6.09 -1.96 -9.56
C LEU A 13 4.60 -1.70 -9.79
N SER A 14 4.02 -2.40 -10.76
CA SER A 14 2.68 -2.11 -11.29
C SER A 14 1.62 -3.12 -10.82
N THR A 15 2.00 -4.17 -10.06
CA THR A 15 1.06 -5.23 -9.65
C THR A 15 1.18 -5.60 -8.16
N ASP A 16 0.12 -6.20 -7.62
CA ASP A 16 0.06 -6.75 -6.23
C ASP A 16 0.50 -8.21 -6.12
N LEU A 17 1.24 -8.69 -7.12
CA LEU A 17 1.69 -10.07 -7.14
C LEU A 17 2.75 -10.30 -6.06
N SER A 18 2.62 -11.41 -5.34
CA SER A 18 3.69 -11.88 -4.45
C SER A 18 4.96 -12.20 -5.26
N GLU A 19 6.13 -12.13 -4.63
CA GLU A 19 7.40 -12.54 -5.26
C GLU A 19 7.34 -13.95 -5.86
N LYS A 20 6.66 -14.87 -5.16
CA LYS A 20 6.42 -16.24 -5.65
C LYS A 20 5.60 -16.24 -6.94
N SER A 21 4.52 -15.46 -7.00
CA SER A 21 3.68 -15.34 -8.20
C SER A 21 4.45 -14.72 -9.36
N MET A 22 5.20 -13.65 -9.12
CA MET A 22 6.03 -13.00 -10.15
C MET A 22 7.08 -13.97 -10.71
N LYS A 23 7.73 -14.76 -9.84
CA LYS A 23 8.67 -15.80 -10.27
C LYS A 23 8.00 -16.88 -11.11
N ASN A 24 6.80 -17.32 -10.71
CA ASN A 24 6.04 -18.31 -11.45
C ASN A 24 5.64 -17.79 -12.84
N TYR A 25 5.13 -16.56 -12.94
CA TYR A 25 4.73 -15.98 -14.22
C TYR A 25 5.91 -15.71 -15.15
N ALA A 26 7.03 -15.20 -14.63
CA ALA A 26 8.25 -15.09 -15.42
C ALA A 26 8.74 -16.45 -15.95
N GLY A 27 8.58 -17.53 -15.17
CA GLY A 27 8.85 -18.90 -15.61
C GLY A 27 7.84 -19.40 -16.66
N GLY A 28 6.55 -19.09 -16.47
CA GLY A 28 5.47 -19.42 -17.40
C GLY A 28 5.68 -18.79 -18.77
N VAL A 29 6.01 -17.50 -18.83
CA VAL A 29 6.32 -16.80 -20.09
C VAL A 29 7.51 -17.44 -20.82
N LYS A 30 8.58 -17.81 -20.11
CA LYS A 30 9.72 -18.51 -20.73
C LYS A 30 9.35 -19.86 -21.33
N LYS A 31 8.46 -20.61 -20.66
CA LYS A 31 8.00 -21.90 -21.18
C LYS A 31 7.14 -21.70 -22.43
N ILE A 32 6.21 -20.75 -22.39
CA ILE A 32 5.36 -20.39 -23.54
C ILE A 32 6.22 -19.97 -24.73
N GLU A 33 7.23 -19.12 -24.52
CA GLU A 33 8.15 -18.70 -25.57
C GLU A 33 8.88 -19.89 -26.21
N ALA A 34 9.41 -20.82 -25.39
CA ALA A 34 10.06 -22.02 -25.90
C ALA A 34 9.10 -22.87 -26.74
N ASP A 35 7.88 -23.08 -26.25
CA ASP A 35 6.88 -23.88 -26.94
C ASP A 35 6.43 -23.22 -28.27
N LEU A 36 6.25 -21.89 -28.29
CA LEU A 36 5.89 -21.15 -29.50
C LEU A 36 6.96 -21.27 -30.60
N LEU A 37 8.24 -21.29 -30.21
CA LEU A 37 9.35 -21.51 -31.14
C LEU A 37 9.40 -22.97 -31.63
N GLU A 38 9.16 -23.94 -30.75
CA GLU A 38 9.11 -25.37 -31.13
C GLU A 38 7.94 -25.68 -32.07
N LEU A 39 6.83 -24.95 -31.96
CA LEU A 39 5.62 -25.13 -32.77
C LEU A 39 5.61 -24.29 -34.06
N ASP A 40 6.69 -23.57 -34.38
CA ASP A 40 6.79 -22.63 -35.51
C ASP A 40 5.63 -21.59 -35.54
N LEU A 41 5.06 -21.26 -34.38
CA LEU A 41 3.99 -20.26 -34.26
C LEU A 41 4.53 -18.82 -34.26
N THR A 42 5.82 -18.65 -34.01
CA THR A 42 6.53 -17.38 -34.12
C THR A 42 7.98 -17.61 -34.56
N ASN A 43 8.52 -16.66 -35.32
CA ASN A 43 9.95 -16.62 -35.69
C ASN A 43 10.73 -15.58 -34.88
N GLN A 44 10.05 -14.88 -33.97
CA GLN A 44 10.60 -13.78 -33.17
C GLN A 44 10.47 -14.10 -31.69
N ASN A 45 11.32 -13.46 -30.88
CA ASN A 45 11.22 -13.54 -29.43
C ASN A 45 9.83 -13.07 -28.99
N LEU A 46 9.23 -13.73 -28.01
CA LEU A 46 7.89 -13.33 -27.52
C LEU A 46 7.87 -11.89 -26.99
N PHE A 47 9.02 -11.39 -26.49
CA PHE A 47 9.20 -10.01 -26.09
C PHE A 47 9.45 -9.04 -27.27
N GLU A 48 9.79 -9.49 -28.47
CA GLU A 48 9.91 -8.59 -29.63
C GLU A 48 8.55 -8.15 -30.18
N ILE A 49 7.48 -8.87 -29.83
CA ILE A 49 6.11 -8.51 -30.19
C ILE A 49 5.65 -7.35 -29.31
N THR A 50 5.60 -6.15 -29.88
CA THR A 50 5.23 -4.92 -29.18
C THR A 50 3.73 -4.65 -29.19
N SER A 51 2.98 -5.25 -30.11
CA SER A 51 1.54 -5.05 -30.27
C SER A 51 0.75 -5.93 -29.26
N PRO A 52 -0.06 -5.34 -28.38
CA PRO A 52 -0.93 -6.09 -27.48
C PRO A 52 -1.95 -6.98 -28.22
N ASP A 53 -2.42 -6.54 -29.39
CA ASP A 53 -3.37 -7.29 -30.20
C ASP A 53 -2.72 -8.55 -30.80
N ASP A 54 -1.46 -8.43 -31.26
CA ASP A 54 -0.71 -9.57 -31.80
C ASP A 54 -0.42 -10.60 -30.71
N LEU A 55 -0.05 -10.16 -29.50
CA LEU A 55 0.10 -11.05 -28.35
C LEU A 55 -1.20 -11.74 -27.95
N THR A 56 -2.33 -11.04 -28.06
CA THR A 56 -3.66 -11.60 -27.79
C THR A 56 -4.03 -12.67 -28.82
N HIS A 57 -3.72 -12.43 -30.10
CA HIS A 57 -3.90 -13.41 -31.16
C HIS A 57 -3.02 -14.65 -30.94
N LEU A 58 -1.74 -14.45 -30.63
CA LEU A 58 -0.78 -15.52 -30.40
C LEU A 58 -1.16 -16.38 -29.19
N LYS A 59 -1.65 -15.74 -28.12
CA LYS A 59 -2.21 -16.43 -26.95
C LYS A 59 -3.38 -17.35 -27.37
N SER A 60 -4.29 -16.85 -28.21
CA SER A 60 -5.42 -17.65 -28.69
C SER A 60 -4.95 -18.89 -29.46
N GLN A 61 -3.99 -18.73 -30.38
CA GLN A 61 -3.42 -19.85 -31.15
C GLN A 61 -2.71 -20.86 -30.24
N TYR A 62 -1.90 -20.38 -29.30
CA TYR A 62 -1.16 -21.23 -28.37
C TYR A 62 -2.08 -22.15 -27.55
N PHE A 63 -3.19 -21.62 -27.03
CA PHE A 63 -4.16 -22.38 -26.21
C PHE A 63 -5.26 -23.10 -27.01
N GLN A 64 -5.28 -22.99 -28.33
CA GLN A 64 -6.08 -23.89 -29.20
C GLN A 64 -5.46 -25.28 -29.31
N ILE A 65 -4.14 -25.40 -29.07
CA ILE A 65 -3.44 -26.67 -29.04
C ILE A 65 -3.79 -27.42 -27.75
N SER A 66 -4.30 -28.64 -27.90
CA SER A 66 -4.81 -29.45 -26.79
C SER A 66 -3.79 -29.65 -25.68
N GLU A 67 -2.54 -29.93 -26.04
CA GLU A 67 -1.44 -30.19 -25.12
C GLU A 67 -1.12 -28.98 -24.24
N ASN A 68 -1.14 -27.78 -24.84
CA ASN A 68 -0.89 -26.51 -24.13
C ASN A 68 -2.06 -26.13 -23.23
N LYS A 69 -3.29 -26.43 -23.66
CA LYS A 69 -4.48 -26.26 -22.85
C LYS A 69 -4.46 -27.19 -21.63
N GLU A 70 -4.13 -28.47 -21.82
CA GLU A 70 -3.98 -29.43 -20.73
C GLU A 70 -2.83 -29.05 -19.77
N LEU A 71 -1.75 -28.46 -20.29
CA LEU A 71 -0.67 -27.91 -19.49
C LEU A 71 -1.18 -26.77 -18.58
N ASP A 72 -1.99 -25.86 -19.11
CA ASP A 72 -2.57 -24.75 -18.34
C ASP A 72 -3.54 -25.25 -17.27
N GLU A 73 -4.40 -26.22 -17.62
CA GLU A 73 -5.33 -26.84 -16.68
C GLU A 73 -4.59 -27.51 -15.51
N ARG A 74 -3.53 -28.29 -15.79
CA ARG A 74 -2.66 -28.87 -14.75
C ARG A 74 -1.94 -27.80 -13.92
N GLY A 75 -1.55 -26.71 -14.57
CA GLY A 75 -0.99 -25.51 -13.96
C GLY A 75 -2.00 -24.63 -13.22
N LYS A 76 -3.29 -25.01 -13.20
CA LYS A 76 -4.40 -24.24 -12.63
C LYS A 76 -4.51 -22.82 -13.20
N GLY A 77 -4.33 -22.66 -14.51
CA GLY A 77 -4.44 -21.39 -15.22
C GLY A 77 -3.19 -20.50 -15.13
N MET A 78 -2.07 -21.02 -14.63
CA MET A 78 -0.86 -20.22 -14.40
C MET A 78 -0.24 -19.70 -15.70
N TYR A 79 -0.27 -20.48 -16.79
CA TYR A 79 0.36 -20.09 -18.06
C TYR A 79 -0.48 -19.04 -18.77
N SER A 80 -1.81 -19.22 -18.80
CA SER A 80 -2.71 -18.21 -19.38
C SER A 80 -2.67 -16.89 -18.59
N ALA A 81 -2.57 -16.95 -17.25
CA ALA A 81 -2.35 -15.77 -16.41
C ALA A 81 -1.00 -15.10 -16.67
N ALA A 82 0.07 -15.88 -16.84
CA ALA A 82 1.39 -15.35 -17.18
C ALA A 82 1.40 -14.63 -18.54
N PHE A 83 0.72 -15.20 -19.55
CA PHE A 83 0.57 -14.59 -20.87
C PHE A 83 -0.25 -13.29 -20.79
N ASN A 84 -1.34 -13.26 -20.02
CA ASN A 84 -2.09 -12.03 -19.77
C ASN A 84 -1.22 -10.93 -19.16
N LYS A 85 -0.34 -11.27 -18.21
CA LYS A 85 0.58 -10.29 -17.63
C LYS A 85 1.56 -9.72 -18.64
N LEU A 86 2.02 -10.54 -19.59
CA LEU A 86 2.85 -10.04 -20.68
C LEU A 86 2.09 -9.06 -21.59
N ILE A 87 0.81 -9.34 -21.89
CA ILE A 87 -0.05 -8.43 -22.67
C ILE A 87 -0.23 -7.12 -21.91
N GLU A 88 -0.60 -7.17 -20.63
CA GLU A 88 -0.71 -5.99 -19.76
C GLU A 88 0.59 -5.17 -19.73
N PHE A 89 1.75 -5.84 -19.62
CA PHE A 89 3.06 -5.18 -19.69
C PHE A 89 3.28 -4.42 -21.00
N ARG A 90 2.88 -4.97 -22.15
CA ARG A 90 3.00 -4.28 -23.46
C ARG A 90 2.00 -3.14 -23.60
N THR A 91 0.81 -3.28 -23.05
CA THR A 91 -0.17 -2.19 -22.99
C THR A 91 0.34 -1.03 -22.12
N ASP A 92 1.13 -1.32 -21.08
CA ASP A 92 1.66 -0.34 -20.13
C ASP A 92 3.05 0.24 -20.53
N GLN A 93 3.62 -0.17 -21.67
CA GLN A 93 4.92 0.30 -22.16
C GLN A 93 4.87 1.77 -22.67
N GLY A 94 4.82 2.67 -21.69
CA GLY A 94 5.16 4.09 -21.76
C GLY A 94 5.83 4.60 -20.47
N SER A 95 6.20 3.71 -19.53
CA SER A 95 6.59 4.13 -18.17
C SER A 95 7.49 3.17 -17.37
N THR A 96 8.47 2.49 -17.99
CA THR A 96 9.48 1.75 -17.20
C THR A 96 10.77 2.56 -17.09
N PRO A 97 11.12 3.16 -15.92
CA PRO A 97 12.45 3.73 -15.75
C PRO A 97 13.46 2.59 -15.63
N LEU A 98 14.51 2.63 -16.45
CA LEU A 98 15.73 1.86 -16.21
C LEU A 98 16.41 2.24 -14.87
N SER A 99 15.97 3.30 -14.18
CA SER A 99 16.56 3.75 -12.92
C SER A 99 16.02 2.97 -11.71
N ASP A 100 16.88 2.77 -10.70
CA ASP A 100 16.49 2.22 -9.39
C ASP A 100 15.75 3.24 -8.50
N GLU A 101 15.40 4.40 -9.09
CA GLU A 101 14.61 5.43 -8.45
C GLU A 101 13.12 5.10 -8.48
N GLY A 102 12.43 5.42 -7.40
CA GLY A 102 11.01 5.10 -7.24
C GLY A 102 10.48 5.57 -5.91
N ILE A 103 9.28 5.14 -5.57
CA ILE A 103 8.52 5.61 -4.43
C ILE A 103 8.38 4.46 -3.45
N VAL A 104 8.76 4.68 -2.19
CA VAL A 104 8.37 3.83 -1.06
C VAL A 104 7.23 4.52 -0.34
N TYR A 105 6.16 3.78 -0.06
CA TYR A 105 4.95 4.34 0.53
C TYR A 105 4.49 3.54 1.75
N ILE A 106 3.75 4.22 2.61
CA ILE A 106 3.03 3.67 3.74
C ILE A 106 1.55 3.96 3.51
N LEU A 107 0.74 2.91 3.47
CA LEU A 107 -0.71 3.02 3.36
C LEU A 107 -1.39 2.53 4.62
N SER A 108 -2.50 3.15 4.97
CA SER A 108 -3.43 2.64 5.98
C SER A 108 -4.83 2.53 5.43
N ASN A 109 -5.64 1.71 6.10
CA ASN A 109 -7.02 1.47 5.72
C ASN A 109 -7.90 1.52 6.97
N PRO A 110 -8.89 2.41 7.04
CA PRO A 110 -9.75 2.50 8.22
C PRO A 110 -10.53 1.23 8.58
N ALA A 111 -10.74 0.30 7.64
CA ALA A 111 -11.36 -1.01 7.88
C ALA A 111 -10.34 -2.03 8.42
N MET A 112 -9.05 -1.69 8.44
CA MET A 112 -7.97 -2.47 9.03
C MET A 112 -7.15 -1.62 10.03
N PRO A 113 -7.75 -1.13 11.14
CA PRO A 113 -7.05 -0.26 12.08
C PRO A 113 -5.78 -0.90 12.66
N GLY A 114 -4.71 -0.11 12.73
CA GLY A 114 -3.42 -0.55 13.28
C GLY A 114 -2.60 -1.48 12.37
N LEU A 115 -3.05 -1.73 11.13
CA LEU A 115 -2.24 -2.34 10.09
C LEU A 115 -1.80 -1.27 9.08
N VAL A 116 -0.53 -1.30 8.72
CA VAL A 116 0.03 -0.51 7.62
C VAL A 116 0.52 -1.42 6.51
N LYS A 117 0.31 -1.00 5.25
CA LYS A 117 0.96 -1.61 4.10
C LYS A 117 2.18 -0.80 3.72
N ILE A 118 3.33 -1.48 3.67
CA ILE A 118 4.59 -0.87 3.23
C ILE A 118 4.89 -1.44 1.85
N GLY A 119 4.93 -0.59 0.83
CA GLY A 119 5.17 -1.04 -0.54
C GLY A 119 6.00 -0.05 -1.34
N LYS A 120 6.19 -0.37 -2.61
CA LYS A 120 6.92 0.47 -3.56
C LYS A 120 6.24 0.54 -4.91
N THR A 121 6.52 1.60 -5.66
CA THR A 121 5.97 1.85 -7.00
C THR A 121 6.79 2.91 -7.75
N ASN A 122 6.63 3.02 -9.06
CA ASN A 122 7.06 4.17 -9.86
C ASN A 122 5.95 5.23 -9.99
N ASN A 123 4.68 4.84 -9.83
CA ASN A 123 3.51 5.69 -9.95
C ASN A 123 2.54 5.42 -8.79
N LEU A 124 2.54 6.35 -7.82
CA LEU A 124 1.73 6.22 -6.60
C LEU A 124 0.22 6.24 -6.88
N GLN A 125 -0.24 7.06 -7.82
CA GLN A 125 -1.67 7.17 -8.11
C GLN A 125 -2.21 5.88 -8.73
N ASN A 126 -1.54 5.35 -9.76
CA ASN A 126 -1.94 4.09 -10.39
C ASN A 126 -1.90 2.96 -9.37
N ARG A 127 -0.90 2.97 -8.48
CA ARG A 127 -0.75 1.96 -7.43
C ARG A 127 -1.92 1.97 -6.45
N LEU A 128 -2.32 3.15 -5.95
CA LEU A 128 -3.47 3.29 -5.04
C LEU A 128 -4.76 2.74 -5.66
N ASN A 129 -5.02 3.07 -6.93
CA ASN A 129 -6.18 2.56 -7.65
C ASN A 129 -6.12 1.03 -7.82
N SER A 130 -4.96 0.49 -8.22
CA SER A 130 -4.78 -0.97 -8.40
C SER A 130 -5.01 -1.77 -7.11
N LEU A 131 -4.72 -1.16 -5.97
CA LEU A 131 -4.83 -1.79 -4.65
C LEU A 131 -6.27 -1.85 -4.15
N PHE A 132 -7.14 -0.96 -4.60
CA PHE A 132 -8.57 -0.97 -4.26
C PHE A 132 -9.31 -1.97 -5.16
N SER A 133 -9.00 -3.25 -4.95
CA SER A 133 -9.64 -4.37 -5.64
C SER A 133 -10.86 -4.88 -4.87
N THR A 134 -11.63 -5.80 -5.48
CA THR A 134 -12.84 -6.39 -4.89
C THR A 134 -12.64 -7.08 -3.53
N GLY A 135 -11.39 -7.41 -3.17
CA GLY A 135 -11.03 -7.99 -1.87
C GLY A 135 -10.75 -6.97 -0.77
N VAL A 136 -10.78 -5.67 -1.07
CA VAL A 136 -10.50 -4.59 -0.12
C VAL A 136 -11.79 -3.80 0.11
N PRO A 137 -12.31 -3.73 1.35
CA PRO A 137 -13.66 -3.22 1.61
C PRO A 137 -13.81 -1.71 1.45
N ILE A 138 -12.73 -0.93 1.64
CA ILE A 138 -12.68 0.53 1.43
C ILE A 138 -11.30 0.93 0.90
N PRO A 139 -11.16 2.10 0.24
CA PRO A 139 -9.88 2.55 -0.29
C PRO A 139 -8.77 2.74 0.76
N PHE A 140 -7.53 2.66 0.31
CA PHE A 140 -6.36 2.98 1.14
C PHE A 140 -6.10 4.49 1.16
N ARG A 141 -5.64 4.98 2.31
CA ARG A 141 -5.02 6.30 2.43
C ARG A 141 -3.50 6.17 2.36
N CYS A 142 -2.86 7.02 1.56
CA CYS A 142 -1.41 7.18 1.58
C CYS A 142 -1.01 8.12 2.73
N VAL A 143 -0.56 7.55 3.85
CA VAL A 143 -0.18 8.35 5.03
C VAL A 143 1.23 8.91 4.92
N TYR A 144 2.07 8.31 4.09
CA TYR A 144 3.39 8.81 3.74
C TYR A 144 3.91 8.20 2.43
N ALA A 145 4.59 8.98 1.62
CA ALA A 145 5.30 8.50 0.44
C ALA A 145 6.58 9.28 0.19
N LYS A 146 7.66 8.56 -0.12
CA LYS A 146 8.98 9.15 -0.35
C LYS A 146 9.59 8.65 -1.64
N ARG A 147 10.02 9.57 -2.50
CA ARG A 147 10.80 9.28 -3.70
C ARG A 147 12.26 9.11 -3.31
N VAL A 148 12.84 7.94 -3.60
CA VAL A 148 14.19 7.54 -3.21
C VAL A 148 14.95 6.94 -4.39
N LYS A 149 16.28 6.98 -4.33
CA LYS A 149 17.15 6.50 -5.42
C LYS A 149 17.25 4.98 -5.58
N ASN A 150 16.91 4.22 -4.53
CA ASN A 150 17.05 2.76 -4.49
C ASN A 150 15.83 2.14 -3.80
N TYR A 151 14.64 2.32 -4.36
CA TYR A 151 13.37 1.98 -3.67
C TYR A 151 13.32 0.50 -3.27
N SER A 152 13.79 -0.42 -4.11
CA SER A 152 13.80 -1.86 -3.79
C SER A 152 14.70 -2.20 -2.60
N LYS A 153 15.83 -1.51 -2.45
CA LYS A 153 16.73 -1.72 -1.31
C LYS A 153 16.14 -1.13 -0.03
N VAL A 154 15.50 0.02 -0.12
CA VAL A 154 14.87 0.69 1.04
C VAL A 154 13.70 -0.15 1.54
N GLU A 155 12.79 -0.55 0.66
CA GLU A 155 11.63 -1.36 1.00
C GLU A 155 12.03 -2.74 1.55
N SER A 156 12.97 -3.44 0.89
CA SER A 156 13.47 -4.73 1.39
C SER A 156 14.08 -4.62 2.80
N LYS A 157 14.81 -3.53 3.09
CA LYS A 157 15.35 -3.29 4.44
C LYS A 157 14.25 -3.07 5.48
N LEU A 158 13.23 -2.26 5.17
CA LEU A 158 12.08 -2.06 6.06
C LEU A 158 11.35 -3.37 6.30
N HIS A 159 11.08 -4.12 5.24
CA HIS A 159 10.42 -5.42 5.28
C HIS A 159 11.14 -6.45 6.13
N ASN A 160 12.47 -6.49 6.06
CA ASN A 160 13.31 -7.37 6.86
C ASN A 160 13.42 -6.90 8.32
N GLY A 161 13.61 -5.59 8.54
CA GLY A 161 13.68 -5.00 9.88
C GLY A 161 12.37 -5.15 10.67
N LEU A 162 11.23 -5.09 9.98
CA LEU A 162 9.89 -5.19 10.57
C LEU A 162 9.28 -6.60 10.43
N ARG A 163 10.10 -7.63 10.16
CA ARG A 163 9.61 -8.99 9.87
C ARG A 163 8.75 -9.57 11.00
N SER A 164 9.08 -9.29 12.26
CA SER A 164 8.31 -9.75 13.43
C SER A 164 6.93 -9.10 13.54
N MET A 165 6.75 -7.93 12.93
CA MET A 165 5.49 -7.18 12.92
C MET A 165 4.57 -7.57 11.76
N ARG A 166 4.97 -8.51 10.89
CA ARG A 166 4.13 -8.96 9.77
C ARG A 166 2.98 -9.84 10.25
N GLU A 167 1.76 -9.49 9.84
CA GLU A 167 0.57 -10.32 10.10
C GLU A 167 0.57 -11.63 9.32
N ASN A 168 1.05 -11.58 8.07
CA ASN A 168 1.26 -12.74 7.24
C ASN A 168 2.64 -12.65 6.61
N PRO A 169 3.54 -13.63 6.81
CA PRO A 169 4.90 -13.62 6.26
C PRO A 169 4.95 -13.44 4.73
N ASN A 170 3.89 -13.81 4.01
CA ASN A 170 3.80 -13.71 2.54
C ASN A 170 3.08 -12.45 2.06
N ARG A 171 2.75 -11.51 2.96
CA ARG A 171 2.06 -10.24 2.64
C ARG A 171 2.82 -9.07 3.24
N GLU A 172 2.60 -7.89 2.67
CA GLU A 172 3.30 -6.65 3.00
C GLU A 172 2.51 -5.80 4.02
N PHE A 173 1.77 -6.46 4.91
CA PHE A 173 1.00 -5.81 5.97
C PHE A 173 1.66 -6.03 7.32
N PHE A 174 1.84 -4.94 8.05
CA PHE A 174 2.56 -4.89 9.30
C PHE A 174 1.65 -4.29 10.38
N ARG A 175 1.60 -4.92 11.54
CA ARG A 175 0.92 -4.39 12.72
C ARG A 175 1.89 -3.49 13.49
N ILE A 176 1.91 -2.22 13.12
CA ILE A 176 2.82 -1.20 13.64
C ILE A 176 2.17 0.18 13.47
N ALA A 177 2.52 1.15 14.30
CA ALA A 177 2.01 2.51 14.17
C ALA A 177 2.56 3.21 12.90
N GLU A 178 1.75 4.10 12.33
CA GLU A 178 2.08 4.78 11.07
C GLU A 178 3.35 5.63 11.19
N ASP A 179 3.48 6.36 12.30
CA ASP A 179 4.57 7.29 12.58
C ASP A 179 5.91 6.58 12.85
N GLU A 180 5.90 5.41 13.49
CA GLU A 180 7.13 4.60 13.65
C GLU A 180 7.75 4.28 12.29
N VAL A 181 6.92 3.88 11.31
CA VAL A 181 7.40 3.57 9.96
C VAL A 181 7.79 4.85 9.21
N ILE A 182 7.08 5.96 9.41
CA ILE A 182 7.45 7.28 8.87
C ILE A 182 8.83 7.69 9.37
N ASN A 183 9.10 7.58 10.68
CA ASN A 183 10.39 7.93 11.28
C ASN A 183 11.54 7.14 10.64
N PHE A 184 11.36 5.84 10.38
CA PHE A 184 12.37 5.04 9.66
C PHE A 184 12.61 5.53 8.23
N LEU A 185 11.55 5.93 7.51
CA LEU A 185 11.67 6.45 6.14
C LEU A 185 12.22 7.89 6.10
N GLU A 186 11.99 8.70 7.12
CA GLU A 186 12.53 10.05 7.24
C GLU A 186 14.07 10.04 7.29
N MET A 187 14.67 9.03 7.92
CA MET A 187 16.12 8.82 7.97
C MET A 187 16.76 8.47 6.61
N VAL A 188 15.96 8.10 5.61
CA VAL A 188 16.44 7.76 4.26
C VAL A 188 16.50 9.04 3.41
N GLU A 189 17.59 9.28 2.66
CA GLU A 189 17.61 10.41 1.71
C GLU A 189 16.56 10.27 0.60
N GLY A 190 15.82 11.34 0.34
CA GLY A 190 14.77 11.36 -0.68
C GLY A 190 13.84 12.56 -0.56
N GLU A 191 12.86 12.63 -1.45
CA GLU A 191 11.86 13.70 -1.51
C GLU A 191 10.52 13.21 -0.95
N ASP A 192 9.94 13.93 0.02
CA ASP A 192 8.57 13.69 0.49
C ASP A 192 7.58 14.08 -0.61
N ILE A 193 6.81 13.10 -1.07
CA ILE A 193 5.79 13.25 -2.11
C ILE A 193 4.41 12.78 -1.62
N THR A 194 4.22 12.78 -0.30
CA THR A 194 2.98 12.35 0.32
C THR A 194 1.79 13.13 -0.25
N PRO A 195 0.77 12.46 -0.80
CA PRO A 195 -0.45 13.12 -1.26
C PRO A 195 -1.09 13.92 -0.14
N ARG A 196 -1.42 15.18 -0.43
CA ARG A 196 -2.05 16.08 0.54
C ARG A 196 -3.56 15.90 0.62
N GLU A 197 -4.16 15.13 -0.27
CA GLU A 197 -5.59 14.86 -0.35
C GLU A 197 -5.84 13.36 -0.56
N ASP A 198 -6.97 12.86 -0.07
CA ASP A 198 -7.46 11.54 -0.46
C ASP A 198 -8.17 11.65 -1.81
N ARG A 199 -7.99 10.63 -2.66
CA ARG A 199 -8.66 10.53 -3.95
C ARG A 199 -9.50 9.27 -3.96
N PHE A 200 -10.80 9.45 -4.21
CA PHE A 200 -11.80 8.39 -4.26
C PHE A 200 -12.34 8.29 -5.69
N GLU A 201 -12.71 7.10 -6.13
CA GLU A 201 -13.30 6.90 -7.47
C GLU A 201 -14.70 7.51 -7.55
N ASP A 202 -15.49 7.32 -6.49
CA ASP A 202 -16.81 7.91 -6.36
C ASP A 202 -17.11 8.45 -4.95
N LYS A 203 -18.32 8.99 -4.79
CA LYS A 203 -18.77 9.59 -3.53
C LYS A 203 -19.21 8.55 -2.50
N GLU A 204 -19.59 7.36 -2.91
CA GLU A 204 -19.97 6.27 -2.01
C GLU A 204 -18.73 5.76 -1.27
N ASP A 205 -17.61 5.59 -1.99
CA ASP A 205 -16.30 5.25 -1.44
C ASP A 205 -15.82 6.27 -0.41
N GLU A 206 -15.93 7.56 -0.73
CA GLU A 206 -15.58 8.65 0.20
C GLU A 206 -16.39 8.55 1.50
N VAL A 207 -17.72 8.39 1.39
CA VAL A 207 -18.61 8.28 2.55
C VAL A 207 -18.31 7.01 3.37
N ALA A 208 -18.06 5.88 2.70
CA ALA A 208 -17.69 4.63 3.36
C ALA A 208 -16.36 4.77 4.12
N PHE A 209 -15.36 5.39 3.50
CA PHE A 209 -14.07 5.67 4.09
C PHE A 209 -14.19 6.55 5.34
N GLU A 210 -14.92 7.67 5.25
CA GLU A 210 -15.15 8.56 6.38
C GLU A 210 -15.88 7.85 7.53
N ARG A 211 -16.90 7.04 7.20
CA ARG A 211 -17.66 6.29 8.19
C ARG A 211 -16.78 5.27 8.91
N ALA A 212 -15.97 4.50 8.17
CA ALA A 212 -15.06 3.51 8.75
C ALA A 212 -14.00 4.18 9.65
N THR A 213 -13.46 5.33 9.22
CA THR A 213 -12.53 6.15 10.02
C THR A 213 -13.13 6.55 11.37
N ARG A 214 -14.43 6.90 11.39
CA ARG A 214 -15.14 7.24 12.64
C ARG A 214 -15.44 6.01 13.50
N ILE A 215 -15.84 4.89 12.89
CA ILE A 215 -16.28 3.68 13.61
C ILE A 215 -15.11 2.92 14.22
N GLY A 216 -14.02 2.73 13.48
CA GLY A 216 -12.86 1.92 13.91
C GLY A 216 -12.19 2.44 15.18
N GLN A 217 -12.52 3.66 15.63
CA GLN A 217 -11.78 4.37 16.65
C GLN A 217 -12.69 5.03 17.70
N ARG A 218 -13.76 4.34 18.14
CA ARG A 218 -14.44 4.72 19.40
C ARG A 218 -13.42 4.67 20.52
N PHE A 219 -13.04 5.84 21.01
CA PHE A 219 -12.00 6.02 22.02
C PHE A 219 -12.59 6.73 23.23
N ASN A 220 -12.33 6.16 24.41
CA ASN A 220 -12.59 6.80 25.70
C ASN A 220 -11.23 7.04 26.38
N PHE A 221 -11.01 8.20 26.99
CA PHE A 221 -9.76 8.46 27.70
C PHE A 221 -9.61 7.57 28.95
N GLU A 222 -10.71 7.21 29.59
CA GLU A 222 -10.72 6.41 30.83
C GLU A 222 -10.23 4.97 30.58
N MET A 223 -10.52 4.38 29.42
CA MET A 223 -10.08 3.00 29.10
C MET A 223 -8.56 2.87 28.93
N VAL A 224 -7.83 3.99 28.83
CA VAL A 224 -6.36 4.04 28.77
C VAL A 224 -5.75 4.84 29.91
N GLY A 225 -6.50 5.02 31.00
CA GLY A 225 -6.02 5.68 32.22
C GLY A 225 -5.76 7.19 32.09
N ILE A 226 -6.28 7.84 31.05
CA ILE A 226 -6.09 9.28 30.84
C ILE A 226 -7.20 10.06 31.55
N LYS A 227 -6.80 10.95 32.47
CA LYS A 227 -7.72 11.74 33.29
C LYS A 227 -8.14 13.03 32.59
N ILE A 228 -9.30 13.55 32.98
CA ILE A 228 -9.71 14.91 32.61
C ILE A 228 -8.65 15.90 33.14
N GLY A 229 -8.25 16.83 32.28
CA GLY A 229 -7.18 17.79 32.52
C GLY A 229 -5.82 17.41 31.93
N SER A 230 -5.63 16.17 31.48
CA SER A 230 -4.40 15.71 30.82
C SER A 230 -4.14 16.48 29.51
N MET A 231 -2.86 16.76 29.24
CA MET A 231 -2.41 17.37 27.98
C MET A 231 -1.96 16.29 27.00
N LEU A 232 -2.43 16.39 25.77
CA LEU A 232 -2.05 15.53 24.65
C LEU A 232 -1.24 16.34 23.64
N HIS A 233 -0.28 15.68 23.01
CA HIS A 233 0.65 16.28 22.04
C HIS A 233 0.40 15.72 20.64
N PHE A 234 0.37 16.57 19.62
CA PHE A 234 0.16 16.12 18.25
C PHE A 234 1.40 15.39 17.72
N ILE A 235 1.20 14.28 16.99
CA ILE A 235 2.32 13.40 16.59
C ILE A 235 3.35 14.08 15.68
N ARG A 236 2.94 15.03 14.82
CA ARG A 236 3.82 15.68 13.83
C ARG A 236 4.50 16.94 14.36
N ASP A 237 4.01 17.49 15.46
CA ASP A 237 4.57 18.66 16.15
C ASP A 237 4.08 18.68 17.59
N GLU A 238 4.97 18.34 18.52
CA GLU A 238 4.63 18.22 19.94
C GLU A 238 4.29 19.57 20.60
N ASN A 239 4.54 20.70 19.92
CA ASN A 239 4.10 22.02 20.37
C ASN A 239 2.59 22.23 20.17
N ILE A 240 1.98 21.48 19.25
CA ILE A 240 0.53 21.49 19.06
C ILE A 240 -0.08 20.57 20.11
N THR A 241 -0.88 21.14 21.01
CA THR A 241 -1.44 20.41 22.16
C THR A 241 -2.95 20.57 22.28
N CYS A 242 -3.61 19.57 22.87
CA CYS A 242 -5.01 19.67 23.29
C CYS A 242 -5.18 19.14 24.71
N LYS A 243 -6.20 19.63 25.44
CA LYS A 243 -6.47 19.26 26.83
C LYS A 243 -7.69 18.37 26.92
N VAL A 244 -7.63 17.26 27.64
CA VAL A 244 -8.79 16.39 27.87
C VAL A 244 -9.81 17.10 28.76
N ILE A 245 -11.05 17.26 28.31
CA ILE A 245 -12.12 17.95 29.05
C ILE A 245 -13.30 17.05 29.40
N SER A 246 -13.43 15.89 28.74
CA SER A 246 -14.41 14.86 29.09
C SER A 246 -13.89 13.48 28.68
N LYS A 247 -14.65 12.42 28.93
CA LYS A 247 -14.33 11.04 28.53
C LYS A 247 -14.07 10.85 27.03
N ASN A 248 -14.54 11.76 26.18
CA ASN A 248 -14.40 11.67 24.72
C ASN A 248 -14.20 13.02 24.00
N LYS A 249 -13.94 14.10 24.75
CA LYS A 249 -13.74 15.46 24.21
C LYS A 249 -12.44 16.07 24.71
N VAL A 250 -11.87 16.91 23.86
CA VAL A 250 -10.69 17.72 24.15
C VAL A 250 -11.00 19.19 23.89
N GLU A 251 -10.38 20.07 24.67
CA GLU A 251 -10.26 21.48 24.35
C GLU A 251 -9.03 21.65 23.45
N PHE A 252 -9.25 22.20 22.26
CA PHE A 252 -8.20 22.54 21.32
C PHE A 252 -8.42 24.00 20.90
N GLU A 253 -7.43 24.85 21.16
CA GLU A 253 -7.47 26.28 20.82
C GLU A 253 -8.69 27.04 21.38
N GLY A 254 -9.05 26.73 22.62
CA GLY A 254 -10.16 27.38 23.32
C GLY A 254 -11.56 26.91 22.87
N SER A 255 -11.66 25.90 22.01
CA SER A 255 -12.93 25.31 21.58
C SER A 255 -13.02 23.82 21.91
N GLU A 256 -14.24 23.31 22.12
CA GLU A 256 -14.48 21.88 22.34
C GLU A 256 -14.44 21.11 21.00
N HIS A 257 -13.62 20.06 20.95
CA HIS A 257 -13.48 19.16 19.81
C HIS A 257 -13.55 17.69 20.22
N SER A 258 -13.89 16.83 19.26
CA SER A 258 -13.50 15.41 19.36
C SER A 258 -12.01 15.26 19.09
N LEU A 259 -11.40 14.17 19.55
CA LEU A 259 -9.99 13.88 19.30
C LEU A 259 -9.63 13.88 17.79
N SER A 260 -10.53 13.31 16.97
CA SER A 260 -10.40 13.34 15.51
C SER A 260 -10.54 14.75 14.93
N SER A 261 -11.48 15.58 15.42
CA SER A 261 -11.68 16.93 14.90
C SER A 261 -10.48 17.83 15.22
N ALA A 262 -9.95 17.76 16.44
CA ALA A 262 -8.72 18.48 16.80
C ALA A 262 -7.54 17.99 15.95
N GLY A 263 -7.38 16.67 15.80
CA GLY A 263 -6.33 16.07 14.99
C GLY A 263 -6.43 16.46 13.51
N LEU A 264 -7.64 16.59 12.97
CA LEU A 264 -7.88 17.03 11.59
C LEU A 264 -7.42 18.46 11.37
N ILE A 265 -7.80 19.37 12.28
CA ILE A 265 -7.39 20.77 12.22
C ILE A 265 -5.86 20.88 12.30
N ALA A 266 -5.23 20.16 13.24
CA ALA A 266 -3.78 20.12 13.38
C ALA A 266 -3.10 19.58 12.11
N THR A 267 -3.61 18.48 11.55
CA THR A 267 -3.06 17.85 10.33
C THR A 267 -3.13 18.79 9.13
N ASN A 268 -4.26 19.47 8.93
CA ASN A 268 -4.45 20.34 7.76
C ASN A 268 -3.53 21.57 7.76
N ARG A 269 -2.93 21.95 8.90
CA ARG A 269 -1.90 23.01 8.96
C ARG A 269 -0.60 22.66 8.27
N PHE A 270 -0.32 21.36 8.12
CA PHE A 270 0.86 20.86 7.39
C PHE A 270 0.58 20.71 5.89
N GLY A 271 -0.41 21.45 5.37
CA GLY A 271 -0.77 21.49 3.96
C GLY A 271 -1.61 20.31 3.50
N PHE A 272 -2.16 19.51 4.41
CA PHE A 272 -3.11 18.45 4.08
C PHE A 272 -4.54 19.01 3.93
N ASN A 273 -5.31 18.40 3.04
CA ASN A 273 -6.71 18.68 2.75
C ASN A 273 -7.59 17.46 3.07
N TRP A 274 -7.20 16.66 4.06
CA TRP A 274 -7.96 15.48 4.47
C TRP A 274 -9.31 15.91 5.09
N LYS A 275 -10.35 15.10 4.91
CA LYS A 275 -11.70 15.33 5.47
C LYS A 275 -11.92 14.60 6.79
N SER A 276 -11.10 13.60 7.09
CA SER A 276 -11.20 12.81 8.32
C SER A 276 -9.83 12.27 8.73
N VAL A 277 -9.60 12.13 10.04
CA VAL A 277 -8.44 11.44 10.60
C VAL A 277 -8.84 10.56 11.79
N ALA A 278 -8.04 9.55 12.07
CA ALA A 278 -8.18 8.72 13.25
C ALA A 278 -7.58 9.44 14.46
N GLY A 279 -8.42 9.92 15.38
CA GLY A 279 -7.98 10.69 16.55
C GLY A 279 -6.87 10.00 17.35
N PRO A 280 -7.05 8.76 17.83
CA PRO A 280 -6.05 8.06 18.65
C PRO A 280 -4.69 7.85 17.97
N LEU A 281 -4.64 7.85 16.64
CA LEU A 281 -3.38 7.74 15.88
C LEU A 281 -2.64 9.07 15.74
N ASN A 282 -3.26 10.20 16.07
CA ASN A 282 -2.72 11.54 15.83
C ASN A 282 -2.25 12.26 17.10
N TRP A 283 -2.43 11.66 18.27
CA TRP A 283 -2.12 12.27 19.56
C TRP A 283 -1.29 11.33 20.43
N LYS A 284 -0.39 11.92 21.22
CA LYS A 284 0.46 11.28 22.22
C LYS A 284 0.06 11.74 23.62
N PHE A 285 0.20 10.84 24.59
CA PHE A 285 0.15 11.15 26.01
C PHE A 285 1.39 10.55 26.68
N GLU A 286 2.14 11.36 27.43
CA GLU A 286 3.39 10.92 28.09
C GLU A 286 4.42 10.30 27.11
N GLY A 287 4.45 10.80 25.87
CA GLY A 287 5.33 10.31 24.81
C GLY A 287 4.84 9.07 24.05
N GLU A 288 3.73 8.46 24.48
CA GLU A 288 3.13 7.25 23.88
C GLU A 288 1.91 7.61 23.04
N ILE A 289 1.75 7.01 21.86
CA ILE A 289 0.59 7.26 20.98
C ILE A 289 -0.67 6.64 21.61
N LEU A 290 -1.80 7.33 21.51
CA LEU A 290 -3.03 6.86 22.16
C LEU A 290 -3.53 5.51 21.64
N ASP A 291 -3.34 5.20 20.35
CA ASP A 291 -3.66 3.88 19.78
C ASP A 291 -2.76 2.76 20.34
N GLU A 292 -1.46 3.03 20.54
CA GLU A 292 -0.52 2.09 21.16
C GLU A 292 -0.85 1.87 22.62
N ARG A 293 -1.09 2.97 23.36
CA ARG A 293 -1.54 2.92 24.74
C ARG A 293 -2.80 2.07 24.87
N ARG A 294 -3.77 2.25 23.97
CA ARG A 294 -4.98 1.43 23.93
C ARG A 294 -4.67 -0.05 23.76
N LYS A 295 -3.81 -0.41 22.81
CA LYS A 295 -3.42 -1.81 22.58
C LYS A 295 -2.78 -2.41 23.83
N ARG A 296 -1.90 -1.68 24.51
CA ARG A 296 -1.24 -2.13 25.75
C ARG A 296 -2.23 -2.39 26.89
N TYR A 297 -3.20 -1.48 27.08
CA TYR A 297 -4.28 -1.68 28.06
C TYR A 297 -5.21 -2.85 27.67
N GLU A 298 -5.46 -3.07 26.37
CA GLU A 298 -6.27 -4.19 25.88
C GLU A 298 -5.53 -5.54 25.93
N SER A 299 -4.19 -5.57 25.80
CA SER A 299 -3.37 -6.78 25.87
C SER A 299 -3.07 -7.23 27.30
N GLY A 300 -3.24 -6.35 28.29
CA GLY A 300 -2.97 -6.64 29.71
C GLY A 300 -1.49 -6.58 30.08
N ASP A 301 -0.66 -5.95 29.24
CA ASP A 301 0.76 -5.71 29.50
C ASP A 301 0.92 -4.42 30.33
N GLU A 302 0.63 -4.49 31.64
CA GLU A 302 0.97 -3.44 32.63
C GLU A 302 2.36 -3.61 33.24
#